data_AF-A0A0T5PNU0-F1
#
_entry.id   AF-A0A0T5PNU0-F1
#
_cell.length_a   1.000
_cell.length_b   1.000
_cell.length_c   1.000
_cell.angle_alpha   90.00
_cell.angle_beta   90.00
_cell.angle_gamma   90.00
#
_symmetry.space_group_name_H-M   'P 1'
#
loop_
_entity.id
_entity.type
_entity.pdbx_description
1 polymer ?
#
loop_
_entity_poly.entity_id
_entity_poly.type
_entity_poly.pdbx_seq_one_letter_code
_entity_poly.pdbx_strand_id
1 'polypeptide(L)'
;MRDHGPHGGLILKLIRERIGFTQEQVAEMVDIPLRTYQRWEARQSEPEFGTVFVICECVFKVELLDAITIAREYESERKRAG
;
A
#
# COMPACT_ATOMS: atom_id res chain seq x y z
N MET A 1 -18.94 7.32 -11.01
CA MET A 1 -17.96 6.26 -10.71
C MET A 1 -17.77 6.28 -9.21
N ARG A 2 -18.08 5.18 -8.50
CA ARG A 2 -17.95 5.16 -7.03
C ARG A 2 -16.46 5.27 -6.70
N ASP A 3 -16.10 6.25 -5.89
CA ASP A 3 -14.74 6.38 -5.39
C ASP A 3 -14.49 5.21 -4.44
N HIS A 4 -13.65 4.26 -4.85
CA HIS A 4 -13.28 3.08 -4.07
C HIS A 4 -12.16 3.37 -3.06
N GLY A 5 -11.77 4.64 -2.89
CA GLY A 5 -10.62 5.04 -2.09
C GLY A 5 -9.30 4.80 -2.82
N PRO A 6 -8.16 5.08 -2.15
CA PRO A 6 -6.84 4.87 -2.73
C PRO A 6 -6.59 3.41 -3.08
N HIS A 7 -5.86 3.16 -4.17
CA HIS A 7 -5.40 1.83 -4.58
C HIS A 7 -4.56 1.17 -3.47
N GLY A 8 -4.81 -0.09 -3.14
CA GLY A 8 -4.14 -0.81 -2.05
C GLY A 8 -2.63 -0.83 -2.19
N GLY A 9 -2.13 -1.04 -3.40
CA GLY A 9 -0.70 -0.95 -3.68
C GLY A 9 -0.07 0.44 -3.44
N LEU A 10 -0.81 1.54 -3.56
CA LEU A 10 -0.30 2.86 -3.18
C LEU A 10 -0.19 2.96 -1.65
N ILE A 11 -1.22 2.51 -0.93
CA ILE A 11 -1.23 2.48 0.54
C ILE A 11 0.01 1.74 1.04
N LEU A 12 0.23 0.53 0.53
CA LEU A 12 1.36 -0.30 0.93
C LEU A 12 2.71 0.37 0.63
N LYS A 13 2.87 0.94 -0.57
CA LYS A 13 4.10 1.62 -0.98
C LYS A 13 4.47 2.77 -0.05
N LEU A 14 3.53 3.67 0.22
CA LEU A 14 3.79 4.88 1.02
C LEU A 14 4.20 4.52 2.44
N ILE A 15 3.52 3.55 3.06
CA ILE A 15 3.86 3.13 4.42
C ILE A 15 5.19 2.37 4.43
N ARG A 16 5.41 1.44 3.50
CA ARG A 16 6.65 0.68 3.38
C ARG A 16 7.86 1.62 3.29
N GLU A 17 7.81 2.62 2.40
CA GLU A 17 8.89 3.58 2.21
C GLU A 17 9.12 4.44 3.47
N ARG A 18 8.04 4.83 4.16
CA ARG A 18 8.11 5.60 5.40
C ARG A 18 8.79 4.84 6.54
N ILE A 19 8.55 3.53 6.65
CA ILE A 19 9.14 2.69 7.71
C ILE A 19 10.46 2.02 7.30
N GLY A 20 10.87 2.17 6.05
CA GLY A 20 12.19 1.74 5.56
C GLY A 20 12.29 0.27 5.15
N PHE A 21 11.18 -0.42 4.88
CA PHE A 21 11.23 -1.79 4.35
C PHE A 21 11.48 -1.84 2.84
N THR A 22 12.15 -2.88 2.37
CA THR A 22 12.25 -3.20 0.95
C THR A 22 11.03 -4.01 0.48
N GLN A 23 10.79 -4.05 -0.83
CA GLN A 23 9.69 -4.85 -1.38
C GLN A 23 9.89 -6.34 -1.12
N GLU A 24 11.15 -6.80 -1.17
CA GLU A 24 11.58 -8.16 -0.86
C GLU A 24 11.25 -8.54 0.59
N GLN A 25 11.59 -7.69 1.54
CA GLN A 25 11.31 -7.91 2.96
C GLN A 25 9.80 -8.10 3.22
N VAL A 26 8.95 -7.26 2.62
CA VAL A 26 7.50 -7.38 2.81
C VAL A 26 6.96 -8.65 2.16
N ALA A 27 7.41 -8.96 0.93
CA ALA A 27 6.98 -10.16 0.22
C ALA A 27 7.37 -11.45 0.96
N GLU A 28 8.58 -11.51 1.53
CA GLU A 28 9.04 -12.62 2.36
C GLU A 28 8.22 -12.75 3.66
N MET A 29 7.92 -11.64 4.35
CA MET A 29 7.16 -11.67 5.61
C MET A 29 5.72 -12.17 5.46
N VAL A 30 5.12 -12.01 4.28
CA VAL A 30 3.74 -12.46 4.00
C VAL A 30 3.66 -13.65 3.04
N ASP A 31 4.80 -14.29 2.77
CA ASP A 31 4.92 -15.49 1.94
C ASP A 31 4.24 -15.37 0.57
N ILE A 32 4.55 -14.29 -0.15
CA ILE A 32 4.10 -14.07 -1.53
C ILE A 32 5.28 -13.90 -2.48
N PRO A 33 5.12 -14.22 -3.79
CA PRO A 33 6.14 -13.90 -4.77
C PRO A 33 6.43 -12.40 -4.81
N LEU A 34 7.71 -12.00 -4.78
CA LEU A 34 8.14 -10.59 -4.91
C LEU A 34 7.46 -9.88 -6.08
N ARG A 35 7.34 -10.56 -7.22
CA ARG A 35 6.69 -10.03 -8.43
C ARG A 35 5.23 -9.63 -8.17
N THR A 36 4.52 -10.35 -7.32
CA THR A 36 3.13 -10.03 -6.96
C THR A 36 3.09 -8.70 -6.20
N TYR A 37 3.94 -8.53 -5.19
CA TYR A 37 4.04 -7.29 -4.42
C TYR A 37 4.45 -6.09 -5.29
N GLN A 38 5.45 -6.28 -6.16
CA GLN A 38 5.89 -5.26 -7.12
C GLN A 38 4.76 -4.80 -8.05
N ARG A 39 3.93 -5.74 -8.54
CA ARG A 39 2.78 -5.40 -9.39
C ARG A 39 1.72 -4.60 -8.66
N TRP A 40 1.51 -4.85 -7.36
CA TRP A 40 0.61 -4.03 -6.53
C TRP A 40 1.12 -2.59 -6.44
N GLU A 41 2.37 -2.37 -6.03
CA GLU A 41 2.92 -1.02 -5.91
C GLU A 41 3.00 -0.26 -7.25
N ALA A 42 3.15 -0.99 -8.36
CA ALA A 42 3.13 -0.46 -9.71
C ALA A 42 1.71 -0.24 -10.29
N ARG A 43 0.64 -0.49 -9.50
CA ARG A 43 -0.77 -0.43 -9.93
C ARG A 43 -1.10 -1.30 -11.15
N GLN A 44 -0.38 -2.41 -11.31
CA GLN A 44 -0.61 -3.40 -12.38
C GLN A 44 -1.61 -4.49 -11.96
N SER A 45 -1.90 -4.59 -10.66
CA SER A 45 -2.94 -5.45 -10.08
C SER A 45 -3.33 -4.90 -8.71
N GLU A 46 -4.56 -5.20 -8.27
CA GLU A 46 -5.06 -4.81 -6.95
C GLU A 46 -4.76 -5.93 -5.93
N PRO A 47 -4.19 -5.64 -4.75
CA PRO A 47 -4.18 -6.59 -3.63
C PRO A 47 -5.61 -6.77 -3.09
N GLU A 48 -5.91 -7.94 -2.53
CA GLU A 48 -7.17 -8.11 -1.81
C GLU A 48 -7.21 -7.22 -0.56
N PHE A 49 -8.40 -6.73 -0.18
CA PHE A 49 -8.56 -5.88 1.00
C PHE A 49 -7.99 -6.53 2.27
N GLY A 50 -8.22 -7.84 2.46
CA GLY A 50 -7.69 -8.59 3.59
C GLY A 50 -6.16 -8.62 3.61
N THR A 51 -5.52 -8.68 2.45
CA THR A 51 -4.05 -8.61 2.33
C THR A 51 -3.52 -7.24 2.70
N VAL A 52 -4.17 -6.15 2.25
CA VAL A 52 -3.79 -4.79 2.63
C VAL A 52 -3.92 -4.60 4.14
N PHE A 53 -5.03 -5.06 4.72
CA PHE A 53 -5.26 -5.04 6.17
C PHE A 53 -4.15 -5.76 6.94
N VAL A 54 -3.84 -7.01 6.57
CA VAL A 54 -2.79 -7.80 7.25
C VAL A 54 -1.42 -7.12 7.14
N ILE A 55 -1.05 -6.62 5.96
CA ILE A 55 0.26 -5.96 5.81
C ILE A 55 0.32 -4.68 6.65
N CYS A 56 -0.70 -3.83 6.64
CA CYS A 56 -0.72 -2.62 7.47
C CYS A 56 -0.66 -2.94 8.97
N GLU A 57 -1.58 -3.76 9.47
CA GLU A 57 -1.77 -3.98 10.90
C GLU A 57 -0.69 -4.93 11.48
N CYS A 58 -0.38 -6.01 10.76
CA CYS A 58 0.48 -7.07 11.29
C CYS A 58 1.95 -6.87 10.93
N VAL A 59 2.26 -6.37 9.73
CA VAL A 59 3.64 -6.20 9.25
C VAL A 59 4.15 -4.79 9.53
N PHE A 60 3.41 -3.76 9.12
CA PHE A 60 3.83 -2.37 9.27
C PHE A 60 3.56 -1.79 10.65
N LYS A 61 2.70 -2.44 11.45
CA LYS A 61 2.25 -1.95 12.76
C LYS A 61 1.62 -0.56 12.67
N VAL A 62 0.84 -0.32 11.62
CA VAL A 62 0.11 0.93 11.36
C VAL A 62 -1.36 0.58 11.15
N GLU A 63 -2.25 1.33 11.80
CA GLU A 63 -3.70 1.17 11.60
C GLU A 63 -4.05 1.42 10.13
N LEU A 64 -4.89 0.56 9.56
CA LEU A 64 -5.27 0.63 8.14
C LEU A 64 -5.92 1.98 7.81
N LEU A 65 -6.69 2.56 8.73
CA LEU A 65 -7.36 3.84 8.52
C LEU A 65 -6.36 5.00 8.39
N ASP A 66 -5.30 4.99 9.17
CA ASP A 66 -4.21 5.97 9.08
C ASP A 66 -3.48 5.84 7.75
N ALA A 67 -3.19 4.60 7.35
CA ALA A 67 -2.55 4.31 6.07
C ALA A 67 -3.40 4.79 4.86
N ILE A 68 -4.72 4.59 4.92
CA ILE A 68 -5.66 5.10 3.91
C ILE A 68 -5.66 6.64 3.89
N THR A 69 -5.64 7.28 5.07
CA THR A 69 -5.64 8.74 5.19
C THR A 69 -4.40 9.34 4.54
N ILE A 70 -3.22 8.79 4.84
CA ILE A 70 -1.95 9.20 4.23
C ILE A 70 -2.00 9.06 2.69
N ALA A 71 -2.55 7.96 2.17
CA ALA A 71 -2.64 7.77 0.73
C ALA A 71 -3.60 8.76 0.05
N ARG A 72 -4.72 9.13 0.70
CA ARG A 72 -5.65 10.14 0.19
C ARG A 72 -5.02 11.54 0.14
N GLU A 73 -4.25 11.89 1.16
CA GLU A 73 -3.52 13.16 1.23
C GLU A 73 -2.48 13.23 0.11
N TYR A 74 -1.68 12.17 -0.06
CA TYR A 74 -0.68 12.07 -1.13
C TYR A 74 -1.28 12.26 -2.52
N GLU A 75 -2.41 11.60 -2.83
CA GLU A 75 -3.08 11.77 -4.13
C GLU A 75 -3.66 13.18 -4.30
N SER A 76 -4.16 13.79 -3.21
CA SER A 76 -4.71 15.15 -3.25
C SER A 76 -3.63 16.19 -3.52
N GLU A 77 -2.47 16.04 -2.89
CA GLU A 77 -1.30 16.90 -3.13
C GLU A 77 -0.78 16.76 -4.56
N ARG A 78 -0.64 15.52 -5.05
CA ARG A 78 -0.20 15.27 -6.43
C ARG A 78 -1.14 15.88 -7.47
N LYS A 79 -2.46 15.86 -7.24
CA LYS A 79 -3.45 16.50 -8.12
C LYS A 79 -3.35 18.02 -8.15
N ARG A 80 -2.87 18.65 -7.06
CA ARG A 80 -2.67 20.10 -6.98
C ARG A 80 -1.34 20.54 -7.61
N ALA A 81 -0.36 19.65 -7.65
CA ALA A 81 0.99 19.92 -8.16
C ALA A 81 1.16 19.73 -9.68
N GLY A 82 0.18 19.15 -10.37
CA GLY A 82 0.16 18.96 -11.82
C GLY A 82 -0.93 19.79 -12.48
#